data_AF-A0A7H9DVQ5-F1
#
_entry.id   AF-A0A7H9DVQ5-F1
#
_cell.length_a   1.000
_cell.length_b   1.000
_cell.length_c   1.000
_cell.angle_alpha   90.00
_cell.angle_beta   90.00
_cell.angle_gamma   90.00
#
_symmetry.space_group_name_H-M   'P 1'
#
loop_
_entity.id
_entity.type
_entity.pdbx_description
1 polymer ?
#
loop_
_entity_poly.entity_id
_entity_poly.type
_entity_poly.pdbx_seq_one_letter_code
_entity_poly.pdbx_strand_id
1 'polypeptide(L)'
;MGNKISGKDFIKLGFPKNNSINIAIGQIHRYRKKEKKQTILNEAKEVLLEPEKYIGHGIWGKVAEGLIKPVEVRLQELKTTRSPFSIFGENEIDEQAKFQLYDALKLPISVKGALMPDAHSGYGLPIGGVLATDNAVIPYGVGVDIGCRMSLSVYDLPASFLKGKSHQLIQILQDHTKFGMYETHKLKADHEIFERSIFDEIPILKSLKTKAYQQLGTSGGGNHFVEFGIVKLDEVKPEWNLIPGEYLAVLSHSGSRGLGANIAKYYTYLAAKQCPLPKQVQHLAWLDLGTHDGQEYWAAMNLAGDYAKACHDDIHRRIAKAIGKRIVFNIENHHNFAWKEMVDGTERIVHRKGATPAGEGVLGIIPGSMTANGYIVEGLGNESSINSASHGAGRKMSRAKCKSTITKSFMNAQLKDAEIELIGGSVDEAPFAYKNIKTVMNLQTELVKVLGTFTPKIVRMDK
;
A
#
# COMPACT_ATOMS: atom_id res chain seq x y z
N MET A 1 42.40 -1.45 -20.94
CA MET A 1 41.68 -2.46 -20.13
C MET A 1 41.73 -2.18 -18.62
N GLY A 2 41.57 -0.92 -18.14
CA GLY A 2 41.97 -0.56 -16.76
C GLY A 2 40.95 0.15 -15.84
N ASN A 3 39.65 0.23 -16.17
CA ASN A 3 38.72 1.11 -15.44
C ASN A 3 37.63 0.42 -14.58
N LYS A 4 37.56 -0.91 -14.55
CA LYS A 4 36.57 -1.60 -13.69
C LYS A 4 37.19 -1.91 -12.34
N ILE A 5 36.47 -1.52 -11.28
CA ILE A 5 36.81 -1.92 -9.91
C ILE A 5 36.62 -3.44 -9.76
N SER A 6 37.48 -4.06 -8.97
CA SER A 6 37.50 -5.51 -8.78
C SER A 6 37.68 -5.86 -7.31
N GLY A 7 37.32 -7.09 -6.92
CA GLY A 7 37.55 -7.57 -5.55
C GLY A 7 39.02 -7.52 -5.14
N LYS A 8 39.95 -7.68 -6.08
CA LYS A 8 41.39 -7.52 -5.83
C LYS A 8 41.75 -6.11 -5.33
N ASP A 9 41.01 -5.09 -5.78
CA ASP A 9 41.25 -3.72 -5.31
C ASP A 9 40.84 -3.55 -3.84
N PHE A 10 39.70 -4.13 -3.43
CA PHE A 10 39.26 -4.12 -2.03
C PHE A 10 40.15 -4.95 -1.11
N ILE A 11 40.62 -6.11 -1.57
CA ILE A 11 41.59 -6.93 -0.83
C ILE A 11 42.88 -6.13 -0.58
N LYS A 12 43.37 -5.37 -1.58
CA LYS A 12 44.53 -4.50 -1.43
C LYS A 12 44.32 -3.35 -0.43
N LEU A 13 43.09 -2.86 -0.28
CA LEU A 13 42.74 -1.85 0.72
C LEU A 13 42.69 -2.42 2.15
N GLY A 14 42.65 -3.76 2.31
CA GLY A 14 42.58 -4.42 3.62
C GLY A 14 41.17 -4.87 4.01
N PHE A 15 40.21 -4.90 3.08
CA PHE A 15 38.88 -5.43 3.39
C PHE A 15 38.97 -6.89 3.85
N PRO A 16 38.17 -7.28 4.86
CA PRO A 16 38.12 -8.66 5.32
C PRO A 16 37.63 -9.59 4.20
N LYS A 17 38.10 -10.84 4.21
CA LYS A 17 37.66 -11.88 3.25
C LYS A 17 36.29 -12.45 3.61
N ASN A 18 35.33 -11.56 3.87
CA ASN A 18 33.92 -11.88 4.08
C ASN A 18 33.09 -11.33 2.92
N ASN A 19 31.76 -11.30 3.06
CA ASN A 19 30.87 -10.87 1.98
C ASN A 19 30.88 -9.35 1.72
N SER A 20 31.54 -8.53 2.54
CA SER A 20 31.60 -7.05 2.39
C SER A 20 32.15 -6.61 1.03
N ILE A 21 33.13 -7.34 0.49
CA ILE A 21 33.72 -7.07 -0.84
C ILE A 21 32.68 -7.27 -1.94
N ASN A 22 31.91 -8.37 -1.90
CA ASN A 22 30.87 -8.63 -2.89
C ASN A 22 29.74 -7.60 -2.81
N ILE A 23 29.37 -7.19 -1.59
CA ILE A 23 28.40 -6.13 -1.35
C ILE A 23 28.90 -4.82 -1.97
N ALA A 24 30.14 -4.41 -1.68
CA ALA A 24 30.72 -3.18 -2.20
C ALA A 24 30.73 -3.17 -3.74
N ILE A 25 31.25 -4.23 -4.36
CA ILE A 25 31.27 -4.38 -5.83
C ILE A 25 29.84 -4.30 -6.40
N GLY A 26 28.88 -4.99 -5.78
CA GLY A 26 27.49 -4.98 -6.20
C GLY A 26 26.88 -3.58 -6.17
N GLN A 27 27.10 -2.84 -5.08
CA GLN A 27 26.62 -1.47 -4.90
C GLN A 27 27.22 -0.52 -5.94
N ILE A 28 28.54 -0.58 -6.14
CA ILE A 28 29.26 0.28 -7.08
C ILE A 28 28.87 -0.04 -8.53
N HIS A 29 28.79 -1.32 -8.89
CA HIS A 29 28.32 -1.73 -10.21
C HIS A 29 26.88 -1.32 -10.47
N ARG A 30 26.04 -1.20 -9.44
CA ARG A 30 24.65 -0.78 -9.62
C ARG A 30 24.52 0.73 -9.74
N TYR A 31 25.18 1.48 -8.85
CA TYR A 31 24.88 2.90 -8.64
C TYR A 31 26.01 3.87 -9.06
N ARG A 32 27.25 3.42 -9.17
CA ARG A 32 28.42 4.28 -9.44
C ARG A 32 29.19 3.90 -10.71
N LYS A 33 28.50 3.33 -11.73
CA LYS A 33 29.12 2.85 -12.98
C LYS A 33 29.96 3.89 -13.73
N LYS A 34 29.62 5.17 -13.60
CA LYS A 34 30.23 6.29 -14.33
C LYS A 34 31.35 6.99 -13.54
N GLU A 35 31.58 6.60 -12.30
CA GLU A 35 32.49 7.30 -11.41
C GLU A 35 33.94 6.81 -11.54
N LYS A 36 34.89 7.69 -11.24
CA LYS A 36 36.33 7.37 -11.37
C LYS A 36 36.71 6.33 -10.32
N LYS A 37 37.42 5.28 -10.76
CA LYS A 37 37.91 4.19 -9.90
C LYS A 37 38.65 4.71 -8.67
N GLN A 38 39.51 5.71 -8.82
CA GLN A 38 40.30 6.26 -7.70
C GLN A 38 39.40 6.91 -6.63
N THR A 39 38.37 7.64 -7.03
CA THR A 39 37.40 8.26 -6.10
C THR A 39 36.71 7.20 -5.25
N ILE A 40 36.23 6.13 -5.90
CA ILE A 40 35.56 5.02 -5.23
C ILE A 40 36.51 4.32 -4.24
N LEU A 41 37.78 4.13 -4.61
CA LEU A 41 38.77 3.48 -3.73
C LEU A 41 39.16 4.34 -2.53
N ASN A 42 39.21 5.67 -2.69
CA ASN A 42 39.48 6.59 -1.60
C ASN A 42 38.35 6.52 -0.55
N GLU A 43 37.09 6.61 -0.99
CA GLU A 43 35.94 6.47 -0.09
C GLU A 43 35.87 5.06 0.53
N ALA A 44 36.12 4.00 -0.26
CA ALA A 44 36.15 2.64 0.29
C ALA A 44 37.19 2.48 1.41
N LYS A 45 38.32 3.20 1.32
CA LYS A 45 39.34 3.22 2.37
C LYS A 45 38.81 3.91 3.64
N GLU A 46 38.10 5.02 3.50
CA GLU A 46 37.47 5.71 4.63
C GLU A 46 36.41 4.82 5.31
N VAL A 47 35.56 4.15 4.51
CA VAL A 47 34.56 3.20 5.02
C VAL A 47 35.20 2.04 5.77
N LEU A 48 36.37 1.58 5.33
CA LEU A 48 37.11 0.51 6.02
C LEU A 48 37.70 0.98 7.35
N LEU A 49 38.16 2.23 7.41
CA LEU A 49 38.82 2.80 8.60
C LEU A 49 37.80 3.23 9.67
N GLU A 50 36.67 3.80 9.25
CA GLU A 50 35.65 4.37 10.13
C GLU A 50 34.24 3.95 9.69
N PRO A 51 33.92 2.64 9.69
CA PRO A 51 32.65 2.13 9.16
C PRO A 51 31.44 2.73 9.89
N GLU A 52 31.57 3.09 11.17
CA GLU A 52 30.49 3.67 11.97
C GLU A 52 29.96 4.99 11.39
N LYS A 53 30.82 5.78 10.72
CA LYS A 53 30.42 7.03 10.06
C LYS A 53 29.54 6.84 8.83
N TYR A 54 29.53 5.62 8.28
CA TYR A 54 28.79 5.28 7.08
C TYR A 54 27.53 4.47 7.37
N ILE A 55 27.20 4.19 8.64
CA ILE A 55 25.91 3.59 9.00
C ILE A 55 24.77 4.46 8.44
N GLY A 56 23.82 3.82 7.75
CA GLY A 56 22.71 4.51 7.09
C GLY A 56 23.04 5.17 5.74
N HIS A 57 24.30 5.25 5.33
CA HIS A 57 24.68 5.85 4.05
C HIS A 57 24.12 5.02 2.86
N GLY A 58 23.45 5.63 1.89
CA GLY A 58 22.70 4.88 0.86
C GLY A 58 23.51 3.98 -0.10
N ILE A 59 24.82 4.19 -0.24
CA ILE A 59 25.72 3.30 -1.02
C ILE A 59 26.60 2.43 -0.12
N TRP A 60 27.31 3.07 0.83
CA TRP A 60 28.29 2.41 1.70
C TRP A 60 27.71 1.80 2.98
N GLY A 61 26.48 2.12 3.38
CA GLY A 61 25.91 1.70 4.67
C GLY A 61 25.82 0.18 4.81
N LYS A 62 25.40 -0.52 3.76
CA LYS A 62 25.43 -2.00 3.74
C LYS A 62 26.85 -2.58 3.84
N VAL A 63 27.84 -1.89 3.28
CA VAL A 63 29.23 -2.31 3.37
C VAL A 63 29.74 -2.11 4.79
N ALA A 64 29.49 -0.94 5.38
CA ALA A 64 29.82 -0.60 6.76
C ALA A 64 29.20 -1.59 7.76
N GLU A 65 27.90 -1.91 7.60
CA GLU A 65 27.25 -2.93 8.41
C GLU A 65 27.93 -4.29 8.26
N GLY A 66 28.26 -4.71 7.04
CA GLY A 66 29.00 -5.95 6.80
C GLY A 66 30.44 -5.98 7.35
N LEU A 67 31.01 -4.82 7.68
CA LEU A 67 32.30 -4.69 8.35
C LEU A 67 32.15 -4.75 9.88
N ILE A 68 31.09 -4.15 10.43
CA ILE A 68 30.83 -4.08 11.88
C ILE A 68 30.16 -5.36 12.39
N LYS A 69 29.02 -5.72 11.80
CA LYS A 69 28.17 -6.83 12.19
C LYS A 69 27.53 -7.49 10.95
N PRO A 70 28.17 -8.51 10.37
CA PRO A 70 27.65 -9.19 9.19
C PRO A 70 26.24 -9.78 9.43
N VAL A 71 25.33 -9.61 8.47
CA VAL A 71 24.03 -10.28 8.49
C VAL A 71 24.23 -11.79 8.31
N GLU A 72 23.84 -12.57 9.32
CA GLU A 72 23.87 -14.03 9.26
C GLU A 72 22.69 -14.57 8.46
N VAL A 73 22.98 -15.16 7.31
CA VAL A 73 21.96 -15.80 6.46
C VAL A 73 21.84 -17.27 6.84
N ARG A 74 20.74 -17.63 7.49
CA ARG A 74 20.40 -19.02 7.83
C ARG A 74 18.94 -19.32 7.52
N LEU A 75 18.65 -20.59 7.22
CA LEU A 75 17.28 -21.06 7.06
C LEU A 75 16.55 -20.88 8.40
N GLN A 76 15.43 -20.17 8.36
CA GLN A 76 14.63 -19.90 9.54
C GLN A 76 13.67 -21.06 9.80
N GLU A 77 13.54 -21.44 11.07
CA GLU A 77 12.60 -22.46 11.53
C GLU A 77 11.28 -21.83 11.93
N LEU A 78 10.18 -22.52 11.63
CA LEU A 78 8.85 -22.09 12.04
C LEU A 78 8.57 -22.60 13.46
N LYS A 79 7.88 -21.76 14.25
CA LYS A 79 7.30 -22.17 15.52
C LYS A 79 6.35 -23.35 15.31
N THR A 80 6.35 -24.28 16.24
CA THR A 80 5.41 -25.43 16.26
C THR A 80 3.98 -24.96 16.54
N THR A 81 3.84 -23.90 17.34
CA THR A 81 2.58 -23.26 17.68
C THR A 81 2.40 -21.92 16.97
N ARG A 82 1.14 -21.51 16.81
CA ARG A 82 0.78 -20.20 16.25
C ARG A 82 0.85 -19.15 17.37
N SER A 83 1.26 -17.94 17.00
CA SER A 83 1.09 -16.77 17.86
C SER A 83 -0.42 -16.47 18.06
N PRO A 84 -0.83 -15.78 19.15
CA PRO A 84 -2.24 -15.44 19.41
C PRO A 84 -2.90 -14.70 18.24
N PHE A 85 -4.17 -14.99 17.98
CA PHE A 85 -4.90 -14.36 16.88
C PHE A 85 -6.42 -14.36 17.07
N SER A 86 -7.10 -13.53 16.28
CA SER A 86 -8.56 -13.48 16.18
C SER A 86 -9.02 -13.53 14.73
N ILE A 87 -10.18 -14.15 14.46
CA ILE A 87 -10.79 -14.18 13.12
C ILE A 87 -12.20 -13.63 13.25
N PHE A 88 -12.51 -12.61 12.45
CA PHE A 88 -13.82 -11.98 12.40
C PHE A 88 -14.55 -12.48 11.16
N GLY A 89 -15.77 -12.98 11.33
CA GLY A 89 -16.56 -13.52 10.22
C GLY A 89 -16.01 -14.82 9.62
N GLU A 90 -15.48 -15.74 10.45
CA GLU A 90 -14.78 -16.95 10.01
C GLU A 90 -15.53 -17.76 8.93
N ASN A 91 -16.86 -17.87 9.03
CA ASN A 91 -17.68 -18.64 8.10
C ASN A 91 -17.73 -18.05 6.67
N GLU A 92 -17.35 -16.78 6.49
CA GLU A 92 -17.30 -16.09 5.19
C GLU A 92 -15.90 -16.10 4.56
N ILE A 93 -14.91 -16.74 5.20
CA ILE A 93 -13.51 -16.72 4.80
C ILE A 93 -13.08 -18.11 4.29
N ASP A 94 -12.46 -18.13 3.12
CA ASP A 94 -11.95 -19.37 2.54
C ASP A 94 -10.80 -19.98 3.35
N GLU A 95 -10.74 -21.31 3.41
CA GLU A 95 -9.71 -22.04 4.17
C GLU A 95 -8.28 -21.66 3.76
N GLN A 96 -8.06 -21.38 2.48
CA GLN A 96 -6.73 -21.02 1.98
C GLN A 96 -6.26 -19.68 2.53
N ALA A 97 -7.15 -18.70 2.70
CA ALA A 97 -6.85 -17.43 3.38
C ALA A 97 -6.52 -17.66 4.87
N LYS A 98 -7.27 -18.53 5.56
CA LYS A 98 -6.99 -18.88 6.96
C LYS A 98 -5.63 -19.58 7.10
N PHE A 99 -5.31 -20.52 6.21
CA PHE A 99 -4.00 -21.18 6.20
C PHE A 99 -2.84 -20.20 5.96
N GLN A 100 -3.02 -19.19 5.09
CA GLN A 100 -2.01 -18.14 4.89
C GLN A 100 -1.72 -17.36 6.18
N LEU A 101 -2.77 -17.00 6.95
CA LEU A 101 -2.57 -16.37 8.26
C LEU A 101 -1.89 -17.33 9.25
N TYR A 102 -2.34 -18.59 9.31
CA TYR A 102 -1.79 -19.60 10.21
C TYR A 102 -0.29 -19.85 9.99
N ASP A 103 0.14 -19.85 8.74
CA ASP A 103 1.55 -19.97 8.38
C ASP A 103 2.34 -18.72 8.79
N ALA A 104 1.78 -17.53 8.60
CA ALA A 104 2.39 -16.28 9.07
C ALA A 104 2.52 -16.22 10.59
N LEU A 105 1.54 -16.72 11.34
CA LEU A 105 1.57 -16.76 12.81
C LEU A 105 2.63 -17.69 13.39
N LYS A 106 3.19 -18.59 12.57
CA LYS A 106 4.29 -19.50 12.95
C LYS A 106 5.68 -18.91 12.70
N LEU A 107 5.81 -17.74 12.09
CA LEU A 107 7.13 -17.11 11.94
C LEU A 107 7.72 -16.81 13.32
N PRO A 108 9.05 -16.91 13.49
CA PRO A 108 9.70 -16.64 14.77
C PRO A 108 9.44 -15.21 15.26
N ILE A 109 9.35 -14.25 14.33
CA ILE A 109 9.07 -12.83 14.59
C ILE A 109 7.60 -12.50 14.88
N SER A 110 6.66 -13.42 14.63
CA SER A 110 5.23 -13.13 14.80
C SER A 110 4.86 -13.02 16.28
N VAL A 111 4.03 -12.02 16.59
CA VAL A 111 3.59 -11.68 17.95
C VAL A 111 2.08 -11.88 18.09
N LYS A 112 1.29 -11.31 17.18
CA LYS A 112 -0.18 -11.37 17.21
C LYS A 112 -0.72 -11.22 15.79
N GLY A 113 -1.91 -11.73 15.50
CA GLY A 113 -2.55 -11.50 14.20
C GLY A 113 -4.06 -11.39 14.27
N ALA A 114 -4.66 -10.88 13.20
CA ALA A 114 -6.10 -10.86 13.04
C ALA A 114 -6.48 -11.09 11.56
N LEU A 115 -7.70 -11.58 11.34
CA LEU A 115 -8.27 -11.76 10.01
C LEU A 115 -9.64 -11.10 9.91
N MET A 116 -9.81 -10.22 8.94
CA MET A 116 -11.03 -9.42 8.75
C MET A 116 -12.09 -10.18 7.92
N PRO A 117 -13.39 -9.84 8.01
CA PRO A 117 -14.45 -10.59 7.31
C PRO A 117 -14.37 -10.58 5.77
N ASP A 118 -13.72 -9.57 5.19
CA ASP A 118 -13.45 -9.44 3.76
C ASP A 118 -12.25 -10.29 3.29
N ALA A 119 -11.65 -11.06 4.19
CA ALA A 119 -10.43 -11.79 3.90
C ALA A 119 -10.60 -12.81 2.78
N HIS A 120 -9.56 -12.90 1.96
CA HIS A 120 -9.48 -13.86 0.87
C HIS A 120 -8.03 -14.14 0.51
N SER A 121 -7.82 -15.26 -0.16
CA SER A 121 -6.50 -15.74 -0.57
C SER A 121 -5.72 -14.68 -1.37
N GLY A 122 -4.52 -14.38 -0.88
CA GLY A 122 -3.56 -13.48 -1.52
C GLY A 122 -2.24 -14.18 -1.79
N TYR A 123 -1.14 -13.45 -1.64
CA TYR A 123 0.21 -14.01 -1.66
C TYR A 123 0.96 -13.56 -0.39
N GLY A 124 1.64 -14.46 0.31
CA GLY A 124 2.18 -14.14 1.65
C GLY A 124 1.04 -14.02 2.66
N LEU A 125 0.88 -12.85 3.28
CA LEU A 125 -0.31 -12.56 4.08
C LEU A 125 -1.58 -12.58 3.20
N PRO A 126 -2.71 -13.11 3.72
CA PRO A 126 -4.00 -13.01 3.03
C PRO A 126 -4.41 -11.54 2.93
N ILE A 127 -5.19 -11.20 1.90
CA ILE A 127 -5.88 -9.92 1.87
C ILE A 127 -6.95 -9.96 2.97
N GLY A 128 -7.12 -8.90 3.75
CA GLY A 128 -7.87 -8.91 5.02
C GLY A 128 -7.02 -9.31 6.23
N GLY A 129 -5.71 -9.56 6.05
CA GLY A 129 -4.82 -10.01 7.11
C GLY A 129 -4.12 -8.86 7.85
N VAL A 130 -4.02 -9.02 9.18
CA VAL A 130 -3.23 -8.16 10.07
C VAL A 130 -2.21 -9.02 10.82
N LEU A 131 -0.94 -8.60 10.84
CA LEU A 131 0.13 -9.30 11.56
C LEU A 131 1.04 -8.32 12.29
N ALA A 132 1.10 -8.44 13.61
CA ALA A 132 2.09 -7.78 14.45
C ALA A 132 3.36 -8.64 14.55
N THR A 133 4.51 -8.04 14.31
CA THR A 133 5.83 -8.67 14.37
C THR A 133 6.77 -7.91 15.29
N ASP A 134 7.77 -8.61 15.81
CA ASP A 134 8.81 -8.03 16.64
C ASP A 134 9.96 -7.47 15.79
N ASN A 135 10.13 -6.15 15.80
CA ASN A 135 11.21 -5.39 15.13
C ASN A 135 11.56 -5.82 13.69
N ALA A 136 10.59 -6.35 12.95
CA ALA A 136 10.81 -6.91 11.63
C ALA A 136 9.68 -6.53 10.70
N VAL A 137 10.02 -6.21 9.45
CA VAL A 137 9.05 -5.84 8.43
C VAL A 137 9.06 -6.86 7.29
N ILE A 138 7.89 -7.31 6.87
CA ILE A 138 7.67 -8.26 5.78
C ILE A 138 7.24 -7.45 4.55
N PRO A 139 8.11 -7.19 3.56
CA PRO A 139 7.77 -6.32 2.44
C PRO A 139 6.54 -6.78 1.67
N TYR A 140 6.37 -8.09 1.56
CA TYR A 140 5.25 -8.69 0.86
C TYR A 140 3.98 -8.82 1.73
N GLY A 141 4.15 -8.72 3.05
CA GLY A 141 3.08 -8.55 4.04
C GLY A 141 2.50 -7.14 4.01
N VAL A 142 3.27 -6.13 3.60
CA VAL A 142 2.75 -4.80 3.23
C VAL A 142 1.98 -4.87 1.91
N GLY A 143 2.53 -5.60 0.94
CA GLY A 143 1.94 -5.76 -0.40
C GLY A 143 2.71 -5.00 -1.49
N VAL A 144 2.36 -5.30 -2.73
CA VAL A 144 3.07 -4.76 -3.91
C VAL A 144 2.68 -3.33 -4.24
N ASP A 145 1.48 -2.91 -3.86
CA ASP A 145 1.02 -1.52 -3.99
C ASP A 145 1.05 -0.85 -2.61
N ILE A 146 2.25 -0.43 -2.22
CA ILE A 146 2.52 0.18 -0.92
C ILE A 146 1.69 1.46 -0.78
N GLY A 147 1.01 1.63 0.35
CA GLY A 147 0.23 2.83 0.64
C GLY A 147 -1.04 2.96 -0.20
N CYS A 148 -1.47 1.87 -0.85
CA CYS A 148 -2.80 1.80 -1.48
C CYS A 148 -3.86 2.19 -0.44
N ARG A 149 -4.74 3.10 -0.82
CA ARG A 149 -5.67 3.78 0.07
C ARG A 149 -6.93 4.23 -0.63
N MET A 150 -7.92 4.52 0.19
CA MET A 150 -9.11 5.26 -0.17
C MET A 150 -8.97 6.73 0.22
N SER A 151 -9.53 7.63 -0.57
CA SER A 151 -9.73 9.04 -0.20
C SER A 151 -11.11 9.49 -0.65
N LEU A 152 -11.94 9.93 0.30
CA LEU A 152 -13.31 10.40 0.09
C LEU A 152 -13.36 11.90 0.38
N SER A 153 -13.69 12.72 -0.60
CA SER A 153 -13.95 14.15 -0.40
C SER A 153 -15.43 14.44 -0.54
N VAL A 154 -15.99 15.15 0.44
CA VAL A 154 -17.38 15.56 0.45
C VAL A 154 -17.48 17.06 0.17
N TYR A 155 -18.47 17.44 -0.63
CA TYR A 155 -18.74 18.83 -1.00
C TYR A 155 -20.07 19.27 -0.38
N ASP A 156 -20.18 20.55 -0.02
CA ASP A 156 -21.46 21.17 0.35
C ASP A 156 -22.29 21.44 -0.93
N LEU A 157 -22.77 20.34 -1.50
CA LEU A 157 -23.59 20.27 -2.69
C LEU A 157 -24.62 19.16 -2.45
N PRO A 158 -25.93 19.43 -2.62
CA PRO A 158 -26.95 18.43 -2.41
C PRO A 158 -26.84 17.31 -3.45
N ALA A 159 -27.33 16.11 -3.13
CA ALA A 159 -27.38 14.99 -4.08
C ALA A 159 -28.11 15.31 -5.40
N SER A 160 -29.06 16.24 -5.36
CA SER A 160 -29.76 16.76 -6.55
C SER A 160 -28.83 17.42 -7.57
N PHE A 161 -27.61 17.81 -7.19
CA PHE A 161 -26.60 18.36 -8.10
C PHE A 161 -26.24 17.39 -9.24
N LEU A 162 -26.34 16.07 -9.04
CA LEU A 162 -26.13 15.09 -10.11
C LEU A 162 -27.18 15.22 -11.23
N LYS A 163 -28.42 15.63 -10.90
CA LYS A 163 -29.53 15.69 -11.85
C LYS A 163 -29.22 16.71 -12.95
N GLY A 164 -29.15 16.25 -14.20
CA GLY A 164 -28.83 17.08 -15.36
C GLY A 164 -27.35 17.45 -15.50
N LYS A 165 -26.45 16.89 -14.66
CA LYS A 165 -25.00 17.17 -14.68
C LYS A 165 -24.13 15.96 -15.02
N SER A 166 -24.70 14.79 -15.29
CA SER A 166 -23.94 13.57 -15.57
C SER A 166 -22.88 13.75 -16.66
N HIS A 167 -23.22 14.38 -17.79
CA HIS A 167 -22.26 14.63 -18.87
C HIS A 167 -21.09 15.52 -18.41
N GLN A 168 -21.35 16.57 -17.63
CA GLN A 168 -20.31 17.44 -17.08
C GLN A 168 -19.39 16.68 -16.14
N LEU A 169 -19.93 15.83 -15.27
CA LEU A 169 -19.16 15.07 -14.29
C LEU A 169 -18.35 13.94 -14.93
N ILE A 170 -18.91 13.27 -15.95
CA ILE A 170 -18.18 12.32 -16.81
C ILE A 170 -16.97 13.01 -17.44
N GLN A 171 -17.17 14.20 -18.03
CA GLN A 171 -16.09 14.96 -18.65
C GLN A 171 -15.02 15.37 -17.62
N ILE A 172 -15.44 15.82 -16.42
CA ILE A 172 -14.51 16.13 -15.33
C ILE A 172 -13.66 14.92 -14.96
N LEU A 173 -14.26 13.74 -14.80
CA LEU A 173 -13.49 12.53 -14.55
C LEU A 173 -12.51 12.27 -15.69
N GLN A 174 -12.93 12.33 -16.96
CA GLN A 174 -12.10 12.08 -18.14
C GLN A 174 -10.87 13.02 -18.21
N ASP A 175 -11.07 14.30 -17.93
CA ASP A 175 -10.02 15.32 -18.04
C ASP A 175 -9.07 15.34 -16.84
N HIS A 176 -9.59 15.12 -15.63
CA HIS A 176 -8.87 15.35 -14.38
C HIS A 176 -8.37 14.09 -13.67
N THR A 177 -8.61 12.91 -14.23
CA THR A 177 -8.03 11.65 -13.75
C THR A 177 -7.29 10.93 -14.88
N LYS A 178 -6.34 10.07 -14.51
CA LYS A 178 -5.41 9.40 -15.44
C LYS A 178 -5.16 7.96 -14.98
N PHE A 179 -5.25 7.01 -15.91
CA PHE A 179 -5.24 5.58 -15.61
C PHE A 179 -4.18 4.82 -16.42
N GLY A 180 -3.93 3.57 -16.03
CA GLY A 180 -2.94 2.70 -16.65
C GLY A 180 -1.49 3.05 -16.32
N MET A 181 -0.60 2.52 -17.15
CA MET A 181 0.85 2.58 -16.95
C MET A 181 1.49 3.85 -17.54
N TYR A 182 0.91 4.38 -18.62
CA TYR A 182 1.53 5.41 -19.46
C TYR A 182 0.76 6.74 -19.47
N GLU A 183 -0.52 6.76 -19.09
CA GLU A 183 -1.28 8.01 -19.04
C GLU A 183 -0.80 8.87 -17.87
N THR A 184 -0.52 10.14 -18.13
CA THR A 184 -0.12 11.11 -17.11
C THR A 184 -0.74 12.48 -17.39
N HIS A 185 -0.79 13.35 -16.39
CA HIS A 185 -1.25 14.72 -16.57
C HIS A 185 -0.30 15.50 -17.48
N LYS A 186 -0.85 16.27 -18.43
CA LYS A 186 -0.04 17.18 -19.26
C LYS A 186 0.60 18.27 -18.40
N LEU A 187 -0.21 18.93 -17.58
CA LEU A 187 0.25 19.88 -16.58
C LEU A 187 0.61 19.13 -15.30
N LYS A 188 1.91 19.03 -15.02
CA LYS A 188 2.45 18.42 -13.80
C LYS A 188 2.14 19.31 -12.60
N ALA A 189 1.91 18.66 -11.46
CA ALA A 189 1.81 19.35 -10.19
C ALA A 189 3.16 19.17 -9.47
N ASP A 190 3.59 20.24 -8.82
CA ASP A 190 4.68 20.16 -7.84
C ASP A 190 4.13 19.72 -6.49
N HIS A 191 4.98 19.12 -5.68
CA HIS A 191 4.66 18.71 -4.32
C HIS A 191 5.96 18.61 -3.50
N GLU A 192 5.91 19.04 -2.24
CA GLU A 192 7.04 19.00 -1.28
C GLU A 192 7.63 17.59 -1.07
N ILE A 193 6.93 16.54 -1.50
CA ILE A 193 7.39 15.15 -1.34
C ILE A 193 8.68 14.91 -2.12
N PHE A 194 8.88 15.64 -3.23
CA PHE A 194 10.08 15.53 -4.06
C PHE A 194 11.28 16.32 -3.52
N GLU A 195 11.08 17.14 -2.50
CA GLU A 195 12.15 17.88 -1.81
C GLU A 195 12.81 17.04 -0.71
N ARG A 196 12.20 15.91 -0.32
CA ARG A 196 12.76 15.01 0.69
C ARG A 196 14.11 14.45 0.23
N SER A 197 15.14 14.64 1.06
CA SER A 197 16.52 14.23 0.78
C SER A 197 16.66 12.73 0.51
N ILE A 198 15.79 11.91 1.10
CA ILE A 198 15.78 10.46 0.93
C ILE A 198 15.64 10.01 -0.54
N PHE A 199 15.00 10.81 -1.39
CA PHE A 199 14.98 10.53 -2.83
C PHE A 199 16.39 10.53 -3.42
N ASP A 200 17.30 11.37 -2.91
CA ASP A 200 18.66 11.51 -3.43
C ASP A 200 19.67 10.63 -2.69
N GLU A 201 19.38 10.27 -1.43
CA GLU A 201 20.19 9.40 -0.58
C GLU A 201 20.03 7.91 -0.94
N ILE A 202 18.78 7.44 -1.13
CA ILE A 202 18.51 6.03 -1.41
C ILE A 202 18.57 5.80 -2.93
N PRO A 203 19.51 4.98 -3.44
CA PRO A 203 19.75 4.92 -4.88
C PRO A 203 18.58 4.41 -5.73
N ILE A 204 17.76 3.49 -5.21
CA ILE A 204 16.55 3.04 -5.92
C ILE A 204 15.52 4.17 -6.04
N LEU A 205 15.32 4.96 -4.97
CA LEU A 205 14.39 6.09 -4.98
C LEU A 205 14.86 7.18 -5.94
N LYS A 206 16.18 7.45 -5.96
CA LYS A 206 16.80 8.40 -6.89
C LYS A 206 16.49 8.06 -8.35
N SER A 207 16.61 6.79 -8.69
CA SER A 207 16.31 6.31 -10.05
C SER A 207 14.82 6.41 -10.42
N LEU A 208 13.93 6.45 -9.42
CA LEU A 208 12.48 6.49 -9.60
C LEU A 208 11.89 7.91 -9.50
N LYS A 209 12.63 8.90 -8.96
CA LYS A 209 12.16 10.27 -8.70
C LYS A 209 11.49 10.91 -9.92
N THR A 210 12.15 10.90 -11.08
CA THR A 210 11.59 11.46 -12.32
C THR A 210 10.30 10.75 -12.74
N LYS A 211 10.25 9.42 -12.63
CA LYS A 211 9.05 8.66 -12.98
C LYS A 211 7.90 8.95 -12.02
N ALA A 212 8.18 9.03 -10.72
CA ALA A 212 7.21 9.39 -9.70
C ALA A 212 6.65 10.81 -9.96
N TYR A 213 7.53 11.79 -10.25
CA TYR A 213 7.09 13.14 -10.63
C TYR A 213 6.16 13.15 -11.84
N GLN A 214 6.46 12.34 -12.86
CA GLN A 214 5.61 12.23 -14.04
C GLN A 214 4.24 11.59 -13.74
N GLN A 215 4.17 10.68 -12.76
CA GLN A 215 2.99 9.90 -12.38
C GLN A 215 2.17 10.50 -11.23
N LEU A 216 2.58 11.63 -10.65
CA LEU A 216 1.82 12.31 -9.59
C LEU A 216 0.39 12.61 -10.05
N GLY A 217 -0.58 12.34 -9.18
CA GLY A 217 -2.00 12.60 -9.43
C GLY A 217 -2.66 11.62 -10.42
N THR A 218 -2.02 10.49 -10.71
CA THR A 218 -2.59 9.41 -11.54
C THR A 218 -3.14 8.29 -10.67
N SER A 219 -4.21 7.62 -11.11
CA SER A 219 -4.87 6.53 -10.37
C SER A 219 -4.30 5.17 -10.72
N GLY A 220 -3.89 4.95 -11.96
CA GLY A 220 -3.32 3.67 -12.39
C GLY A 220 -4.25 2.62 -12.92
N GLY A 221 -3.96 1.35 -12.66
CA GLY A 221 -4.71 0.21 -13.20
C GLY A 221 -5.01 -0.84 -12.15
N GLY A 222 -5.62 -1.95 -12.55
CA GLY A 222 -6.14 -2.95 -11.62
C GLY A 222 -7.49 -2.53 -11.03
N ASN A 223 -7.65 -2.65 -9.71
CA ASN A 223 -8.88 -2.30 -9.00
C ASN A 223 -8.96 -0.81 -8.60
N HIS A 224 -8.10 0.04 -9.16
CA HIS A 224 -8.08 1.47 -8.88
C HIS A 224 -9.20 2.18 -9.62
N PHE A 225 -9.79 3.18 -8.98
CA PHE A 225 -10.92 3.94 -9.52
C PHE A 225 -10.95 5.37 -9.00
N VAL A 226 -11.70 6.22 -9.69
CA VAL A 226 -12.18 7.51 -9.18
C VAL A 226 -13.64 7.61 -9.55
N GLU A 227 -14.49 7.91 -8.59
CA GLU A 227 -15.93 7.89 -8.76
C GLU A 227 -16.61 9.10 -8.11
N PHE A 228 -17.60 9.62 -8.83
CA PHE A 228 -18.61 10.48 -8.24
C PHE A 228 -19.71 9.62 -7.65
N GLY A 229 -20.17 10.01 -6.47
CA GLY A 229 -21.29 9.36 -5.80
C GLY A 229 -21.98 10.30 -4.82
N ILE A 230 -22.92 9.72 -4.08
CA ILE A 230 -23.67 10.39 -3.05
C ILE A 230 -23.24 9.86 -1.70
N VAL A 231 -22.81 10.76 -0.82
CA VAL A 231 -22.65 10.46 0.60
C VAL A 231 -23.98 10.77 1.29
N LYS A 232 -24.51 9.79 2.01
CA LYS A 232 -25.58 9.98 2.99
C LYS A 232 -24.95 9.96 4.39
N LEU A 233 -25.04 11.06 5.12
CA LEU A 233 -24.60 11.17 6.52
C LEU A 233 -25.80 10.99 7.44
N ASP A 234 -25.77 9.95 8.26
CA ASP A 234 -26.75 9.74 9.32
C ASP A 234 -26.29 10.44 10.61
N GLU A 235 -24.98 10.43 10.86
CA GLU A 235 -24.31 11.17 11.93
C GLU A 235 -23.25 12.12 11.35
N VAL A 236 -23.11 13.30 11.96
CA VAL A 236 -22.13 14.31 11.55
C VAL A 236 -21.20 14.64 12.71
N LYS A 237 -19.92 14.87 12.40
CA LYS A 237 -18.98 15.40 13.38
C LYS A 237 -19.01 16.94 13.38
N PRO A 238 -18.86 17.61 14.53
CA PRO A 238 -18.90 19.07 14.62
C PRO A 238 -17.97 19.79 13.63
N GLU A 239 -16.77 19.25 13.43
CA GLU A 239 -15.75 19.80 12.54
C GLU A 239 -16.08 19.72 11.05
N TRP A 240 -17.08 18.91 10.65
CA TRP A 240 -17.50 18.82 9.26
C TRP A 240 -18.36 20.02 8.86
N ASN A 241 -18.95 20.75 9.80
CA ASN A 241 -19.83 21.89 9.53
C ASN A 241 -20.93 21.57 8.49
N LEU A 242 -21.50 20.37 8.60
CA LEU A 242 -22.64 19.87 7.81
C LEU A 242 -23.72 19.36 8.76
N ILE A 243 -24.93 19.18 8.22
CA ILE A 243 -26.04 18.53 8.89
C ILE A 243 -26.25 17.13 8.30
N PRO A 244 -26.95 16.21 8.98
CA PRO A 244 -27.36 14.94 8.37
C PRO A 244 -28.11 15.18 7.06
N GLY A 245 -27.76 14.43 6.02
CA GLY A 245 -28.24 14.69 4.66
C GLY A 245 -27.45 13.98 3.58
N GLU A 246 -27.79 14.28 2.33
CA GLU A 246 -27.19 13.68 1.15
C GLU A 246 -26.39 14.69 0.32
N TYR A 247 -25.11 14.37 0.10
CA TYR A 247 -24.11 15.27 -0.46
C TYR A 247 -23.40 14.64 -1.65
N LEU A 248 -23.02 15.47 -2.62
CA LEU A 248 -22.10 15.05 -3.66
C LEU A 248 -20.72 14.76 -3.05
N ALA A 249 -20.11 13.66 -3.48
CA ALA A 249 -18.77 13.30 -3.06
C ALA A 249 -17.96 12.69 -4.21
N VAL A 250 -16.64 12.70 -4.02
CA VAL A 250 -15.67 12.01 -4.87
C VAL A 250 -14.94 11.01 -4.01
N LEU A 251 -14.96 9.75 -4.43
CA LEU A 251 -14.15 8.70 -3.84
C LEU A 251 -13.07 8.27 -4.85
N SER A 252 -11.85 8.11 -4.38
CA SER A 252 -10.77 7.54 -5.18
C SER A 252 -10.07 6.42 -4.44
N HIS A 253 -9.63 5.45 -5.23
CA HIS A 253 -8.85 4.30 -4.81
C HIS A 253 -7.60 4.20 -5.67
N SER A 254 -6.44 4.39 -5.05
CA SER A 254 -5.15 4.31 -5.71
C SER A 254 -4.04 4.05 -4.69
N GLY A 255 -2.80 3.98 -5.16
CA GLY A 255 -1.64 3.75 -4.34
C GLY A 255 -0.42 4.47 -4.87
N SER A 256 0.77 4.01 -4.48
CA SER A 256 2.04 4.67 -4.79
C SER A 256 2.58 4.38 -6.20
N ARG A 257 1.74 3.85 -7.08
CA ARG A 257 2.01 3.70 -8.52
C ARG A 257 3.28 2.89 -8.79
N GLY A 258 4.04 3.30 -9.82
CA GLY A 258 5.30 2.66 -10.14
C GLY A 258 6.34 2.79 -9.03
N LEU A 259 6.24 3.80 -8.15
CA LEU A 259 7.21 4.00 -7.06
C LEU A 259 7.13 2.84 -6.07
N GLY A 260 5.98 2.60 -5.45
CA GLY A 260 5.82 1.51 -4.49
C GLY A 260 6.00 0.13 -5.10
N ALA A 261 5.52 -0.10 -6.33
CA ALA A 261 5.70 -1.39 -7.00
C ALA A 261 7.18 -1.75 -7.18
N ASN A 262 8.04 -0.78 -7.49
CA ASN A 262 9.48 -1.03 -7.63
C ASN A 262 10.18 -1.18 -6.27
N ILE A 263 9.77 -0.40 -5.26
CA ILE A 263 10.23 -0.55 -3.88
C ILE A 263 9.89 -1.95 -3.36
N ALA A 264 8.61 -2.35 -3.41
CA ALA A 264 8.14 -3.65 -2.96
C ALA A 264 8.89 -4.80 -3.66
N LYS A 265 9.05 -4.71 -4.99
CA LYS A 265 9.79 -5.72 -5.76
C LYS A 265 11.24 -5.85 -5.30
N TYR A 266 11.93 -4.74 -5.09
CA TYR A 266 13.33 -4.71 -4.70
C TYR A 266 13.54 -5.30 -3.29
N TYR A 267 12.80 -4.80 -2.30
CA TYR A 267 12.99 -5.24 -0.92
C TYR A 267 12.40 -6.62 -0.64
N THR A 268 11.37 -7.07 -1.38
CA THR A 268 10.93 -8.47 -1.32
C THR A 268 12.03 -9.41 -1.81
N TYR A 269 12.73 -9.07 -2.89
CA TYR A 269 13.87 -9.84 -3.37
C TYR A 269 15.00 -9.89 -2.33
N LEU A 270 15.30 -8.76 -1.69
CA LEU A 270 16.33 -8.69 -0.65
C LEU A 270 15.95 -9.49 0.60
N ALA A 271 14.70 -9.40 1.05
CA ALA A 271 14.19 -10.18 2.17
C ALA A 271 14.31 -11.68 1.90
N ALA A 272 13.88 -12.15 0.72
CA ALA A 272 13.99 -13.56 0.36
C ALA A 272 15.43 -14.07 0.28
N LYS A 273 16.40 -13.20 -0.05
CA LYS A 273 17.82 -13.53 -0.08
C LYS A 273 18.46 -13.61 1.32
N GLN A 274 18.01 -12.78 2.25
CA GLN A 274 18.61 -12.63 3.58
C GLN A 274 17.90 -13.47 4.65
N CYS A 275 16.63 -13.79 4.41
CA CYS A 275 15.79 -14.61 5.27
C CYS A 275 15.26 -15.82 4.48
N PRO A 276 16.10 -16.86 4.24
CA PRO A 276 15.63 -18.12 3.70
C PRO A 276 14.60 -18.74 4.63
N LEU A 277 13.50 -19.21 4.06
CA LEU A 277 12.37 -19.81 4.75
C LEU A 277 11.96 -21.10 4.01
N PRO A 278 11.17 -21.98 4.66
CA PRO A 278 10.51 -23.07 3.95
C PRO A 278 9.73 -22.55 2.74
N LYS A 279 9.77 -23.29 1.62
CA LYS A 279 9.28 -22.82 0.31
C LYS A 279 7.84 -22.29 0.37
N GLN A 280 6.98 -22.91 1.15
CA GLN A 280 5.56 -22.56 1.27
C GLN A 280 5.34 -21.19 1.94
N VAL A 281 6.28 -20.72 2.76
CA VAL A 281 6.22 -19.41 3.46
C VAL A 281 7.30 -18.44 3.01
N GLN A 282 8.03 -18.72 1.91
CA GLN A 282 9.13 -17.86 1.45
C GLN A 282 8.68 -16.42 1.12
N HIS A 283 7.41 -16.23 0.75
CA HIS A 283 6.82 -14.91 0.56
C HIS A 283 6.65 -14.11 1.86
N LEU A 284 6.88 -14.71 3.03
CA LEU A 284 6.84 -14.06 4.34
C LEU A 284 8.24 -13.73 4.87
N ALA A 285 9.27 -13.79 4.02
CA ALA A 285 10.61 -13.34 4.38
C ALA A 285 10.60 -11.87 4.79
N TRP A 286 11.37 -11.55 5.84
CA TRP A 286 11.39 -10.23 6.45
C TRP A 286 12.76 -9.55 6.35
N LEU A 287 12.77 -8.26 6.65
CA LEU A 287 13.95 -7.46 6.94
C LEU A 287 13.87 -7.03 8.41
N ASP A 288 14.97 -7.20 9.14
CA ASP A 288 15.09 -6.74 10.53
C ASP A 288 15.32 -5.23 10.54
N LEU A 289 14.53 -4.47 11.30
CA LEU A 289 14.64 -3.01 11.38
C LEU A 289 15.90 -2.51 12.10
N GLY A 290 16.63 -3.41 12.78
CA GLY A 290 17.97 -3.14 13.28
C GLY A 290 19.04 -3.15 12.18
N THR A 291 18.72 -3.59 10.97
CA THR A 291 19.68 -3.68 9.85
C THR A 291 19.57 -2.55 8.84
N HIS A 292 20.62 -2.30 8.06
CA HIS A 292 20.63 -1.25 7.03
C HIS A 292 19.50 -1.43 6.02
N ASP A 293 19.34 -2.63 5.45
CA ASP A 293 18.29 -2.91 4.46
C ASP A 293 16.88 -2.76 5.06
N GLY A 294 16.69 -3.11 6.34
CA GLY A 294 15.42 -2.93 7.04
C GLY A 294 15.07 -1.46 7.25
N GLN A 295 16.04 -0.64 7.67
CA GLN A 295 15.87 0.80 7.82
C GLN A 295 15.62 1.48 6.46
N GLU A 296 16.37 1.10 5.43
CA GLU A 296 16.21 1.62 4.07
C GLU A 296 14.82 1.29 3.51
N TYR A 297 14.36 0.04 3.69
CA TYR A 297 13.00 -0.33 3.28
C TYR A 297 11.94 0.42 4.08
N TRP A 298 12.08 0.54 5.40
CA TRP A 298 11.12 1.26 6.24
C TRP A 298 10.96 2.71 5.76
N ALA A 299 12.08 3.38 5.50
CA ALA A 299 12.07 4.76 5.03
C ALA A 299 11.50 4.88 3.60
N ALA A 300 11.85 3.96 2.70
CA ALA A 300 11.29 3.90 1.34
C ALA A 300 9.79 3.60 1.32
N MET A 301 9.32 2.70 2.18
CA MET A 301 7.91 2.36 2.35
C MET A 301 7.12 3.59 2.83
N ASN A 302 7.64 4.30 3.83
CA ASN A 302 7.02 5.55 4.33
C ASN A 302 6.94 6.63 3.25
N LEU A 303 8.02 6.84 2.47
CA LEU A 303 7.98 7.74 1.33
C LEU A 303 6.91 7.33 0.30
N ALA A 304 6.80 6.03 0.00
CA ALA A 304 5.78 5.54 -0.93
C ALA A 304 4.36 5.78 -0.40
N GLY A 305 4.13 5.58 0.90
CA GLY A 305 2.89 5.94 1.58
C GLY A 305 2.54 7.41 1.38
N ASP A 306 3.46 8.31 1.69
CA ASP A 306 3.22 9.76 1.55
C ASP A 306 3.06 10.19 0.09
N TYR A 307 3.78 9.56 -0.83
CA TYR A 307 3.60 9.77 -2.27
C TYR A 307 2.21 9.30 -2.75
N ALA A 308 1.67 8.20 -2.21
CA ALA A 308 0.30 7.79 -2.50
C ALA A 308 -0.69 8.86 -2.03
N LYS A 309 -0.52 9.41 -0.82
CA LYS A 309 -1.32 10.56 -0.35
C LYS A 309 -1.27 11.72 -1.32
N ALA A 310 -0.07 12.15 -1.70
CA ALA A 310 0.12 13.26 -2.64
C ALA A 310 -0.59 13.03 -3.98
N CYS A 311 -0.67 11.78 -4.45
CA CYS A 311 -1.45 11.45 -5.65
C CYS A 311 -2.95 11.68 -5.44
N HIS A 312 -3.51 11.25 -4.32
CA HIS A 312 -4.92 11.49 -3.99
C HIS A 312 -5.21 12.98 -3.82
N ASP A 313 -4.37 13.71 -3.08
CA ASP A 313 -4.51 15.15 -2.88
C ASP A 313 -4.55 15.90 -4.23
N ASP A 314 -3.68 15.55 -5.19
CA ASP A 314 -3.69 16.16 -6.52
C ASP A 314 -4.94 15.80 -7.34
N ILE A 315 -5.40 14.54 -7.30
CA ILE A 315 -6.64 14.09 -7.97
C ILE A 315 -7.83 14.91 -7.43
N HIS A 316 -7.99 14.94 -6.11
CA HIS A 316 -9.11 15.60 -5.46
C HIS A 316 -9.08 17.11 -5.63
N ARG A 317 -7.89 17.73 -5.57
CA ARG A 317 -7.71 19.16 -5.86
C ARG A 317 -8.10 19.53 -7.28
N ARG A 318 -7.72 18.73 -8.28
CA ARG A 318 -8.10 18.96 -9.69
C ARG A 318 -9.61 18.87 -9.89
N ILE A 319 -10.23 17.85 -9.30
CA ILE A 319 -11.68 17.65 -9.38
C ILE A 319 -12.44 18.77 -8.65
N ALA A 320 -12.03 19.13 -7.44
CA ALA A 320 -12.61 20.24 -6.68
C ALA A 320 -12.54 21.57 -7.46
N LYS A 321 -11.39 21.85 -8.08
CA LYS A 321 -11.20 23.02 -8.96
C LYS A 321 -12.15 22.98 -10.16
N ALA A 322 -12.34 21.82 -10.79
CA ALA A 322 -13.22 21.66 -11.95
C ALA A 322 -14.71 21.77 -11.61
N ILE A 323 -15.11 21.32 -10.42
CA ILE A 323 -16.47 21.51 -9.89
C ILE A 323 -16.70 22.98 -9.46
N GLY A 324 -15.63 23.70 -9.11
CA GLY A 324 -15.71 25.07 -8.60
C GLY A 324 -16.15 25.12 -7.13
N LYS A 325 -15.87 24.08 -6.35
CA LYS A 325 -16.25 23.97 -4.93
C LYS A 325 -15.07 23.52 -4.08
N ARG A 326 -15.05 23.96 -2.83
CA ARG A 326 -14.08 23.51 -1.82
C ARG A 326 -14.54 22.17 -1.25
N ILE A 327 -13.57 21.33 -0.91
CA ILE A 327 -13.80 20.11 -0.13
C ILE A 327 -14.15 20.54 1.29
N VAL A 328 -15.23 20.02 1.85
CA VAL A 328 -15.67 20.33 3.22
C VAL A 328 -14.85 19.52 4.22
N PHE A 329 -14.80 18.21 4.00
CA PHE A 329 -13.93 17.30 4.74
C PHE A 329 -13.46 16.18 3.83
N ASN A 330 -12.38 15.53 4.25
CA ASN A 330 -11.79 14.40 3.56
C ASN A 330 -11.53 13.26 4.55
N ILE A 331 -11.92 12.05 4.17
CA ILE A 331 -11.65 10.83 4.93
C ILE A 331 -10.68 9.99 4.11
N GLU A 332 -9.59 9.53 4.73
CA GLU A 332 -8.58 8.71 4.08
C GLU A 332 -8.18 7.55 4.98
N ASN A 333 -8.02 6.37 4.39
CA ASN A 333 -7.57 5.20 5.13
C ASN A 333 -6.72 4.30 4.24
N HIS A 334 -5.54 3.93 4.75
CA HIS A 334 -4.61 3.03 4.06
C HIS A 334 -5.09 1.60 4.24
N HIS A 335 -4.76 0.74 3.29
CA HIS A 335 -5.05 -0.68 3.44
C HIS A 335 -3.93 -1.64 3.02
N ASN A 336 -2.78 -1.13 2.58
CA ASN A 336 -1.57 -1.91 2.31
C ASN A 336 -0.34 -1.19 2.88
N PHE A 337 -0.04 -1.41 4.15
CA PHE A 337 1.04 -0.69 4.84
C PHE A 337 1.51 -1.41 6.11
N ALA A 338 2.58 -0.90 6.72
CA ALA A 338 3.00 -1.31 8.06
C ALA A 338 3.27 -0.09 8.96
N TRP A 339 2.90 -0.19 10.23
CA TRP A 339 3.03 0.88 11.21
C TRP A 339 3.77 0.40 12.46
N LYS A 340 4.38 1.35 13.17
CA LYS A 340 4.82 1.15 14.55
C LYS A 340 3.64 1.43 15.47
N GLU A 341 3.17 0.43 16.19
CA GLU A 341 2.02 0.55 17.08
C GLU A 341 2.25 -0.21 18.38
N MET A 342 1.58 0.22 19.46
CA MET A 342 1.60 -0.50 20.73
C MET A 342 0.71 -1.72 20.64
N VAL A 343 1.29 -2.92 20.78
CA VAL A 343 0.58 -4.19 20.84
C VAL A 343 1.02 -4.90 22.12
N ASP A 344 0.05 -5.22 22.98
CA ASP A 344 0.28 -5.83 24.30
C ASP A 344 1.35 -5.06 25.12
N GLY A 345 1.28 -3.72 25.09
CA GLY A 345 2.17 -2.83 25.85
C GLY A 345 3.58 -2.65 25.29
N THR A 346 3.89 -3.19 24.10
CA THR A 346 5.21 -3.03 23.44
C THR A 346 5.05 -2.44 22.03
N GLU A 347 5.97 -1.58 21.58
CA GLU A 347 6.01 -1.12 20.18
C GLU A 347 6.32 -2.31 19.26
N ARG A 348 5.43 -2.62 18.32
CA ARG A 348 5.55 -3.68 17.32
C ARG A 348 5.33 -3.13 15.92
N ILE A 349 5.69 -3.92 14.92
CA ILE A 349 5.43 -3.60 13.51
C ILE A 349 4.13 -4.29 13.08
N VAL A 350 3.08 -3.51 12.89
CA VAL A 350 1.76 -3.99 12.50
C VAL A 350 1.60 -3.88 11.00
N HIS A 351 1.55 -5.03 10.33
CA HIS A 351 1.29 -5.14 8.90
C HIS A 351 -0.21 -5.23 8.67
N ARG A 352 -0.75 -4.43 7.74
CA ARG A 352 -2.11 -4.60 7.24
C ARG A 352 -2.09 -4.75 5.73
N LYS A 353 -2.71 -5.82 5.22
CA LYS A 353 -2.84 -6.10 3.80
C LYS A 353 -4.29 -6.34 3.46
N GLY A 354 -4.90 -5.40 2.74
CA GLY A 354 -6.35 -5.32 2.62
C GLY A 354 -7.05 -5.23 3.97
N ALA A 355 -6.48 -4.49 4.93
CA ALA A 355 -7.13 -4.18 6.20
C ALA A 355 -6.75 -2.75 6.58
N THR A 356 -7.62 -2.05 7.28
CA THR A 356 -7.45 -0.62 7.54
C THR A 356 -7.38 -0.31 9.03
N PRO A 357 -6.63 0.73 9.46
CA PRO A 357 -6.65 1.16 10.86
C PRO A 357 -8.07 1.53 11.31
N ALA A 358 -8.44 1.07 12.51
CA ALA A 358 -9.73 1.25 13.16
C ALA A 358 -9.53 1.44 14.68
N GLY A 359 -8.49 2.20 15.06
CA GLY A 359 -8.35 2.71 16.43
C GLY A 359 -9.56 3.56 16.83
N GLU A 360 -9.76 3.75 18.13
CA GLU A 360 -10.89 4.53 18.64
C GLU A 360 -10.93 5.94 18.00
N GLY A 361 -12.06 6.28 17.38
CA GLY A 361 -12.25 7.57 16.72
C GLY A 361 -11.62 7.71 15.33
N VAL A 362 -10.86 6.72 14.85
CA VAL A 362 -10.20 6.76 13.54
C VAL A 362 -11.25 6.62 12.44
N LEU A 363 -11.36 7.63 11.58
CA LEU A 363 -12.28 7.62 10.44
C LEU A 363 -11.76 6.76 9.28
N GLY A 364 -12.68 6.11 8.57
CA GLY A 364 -12.37 5.37 7.35
C GLY A 364 -13.55 5.26 6.39
N ILE A 365 -13.28 4.76 5.19
CA ILE A 365 -14.29 4.38 4.19
C ILE A 365 -14.03 2.94 3.75
N ILE A 366 -15.06 2.09 3.89
CA ILE A 366 -15.04 0.69 3.48
C ILE A 366 -15.88 0.55 2.21
N PRO A 367 -15.29 0.56 1.00
CA PRO A 367 -16.02 0.43 -0.26
C PRO A 367 -16.68 -0.95 -0.44
N GLY A 368 -17.86 -0.94 -1.07
CA GLY A 368 -18.53 -2.17 -1.52
C GLY A 368 -18.01 -2.63 -2.87
N SER A 369 -18.69 -2.20 -3.94
CA SER A 369 -18.33 -2.45 -5.33
C SER A 369 -18.84 -1.28 -6.18
N MET A 370 -18.60 -1.30 -7.49
CA MET A 370 -19.12 -0.26 -8.38
C MET A 370 -20.65 -0.09 -8.39
N THR A 371 -21.41 -1.05 -7.84
CA THR A 371 -22.88 -0.96 -7.68
C THR A 371 -23.36 -1.04 -6.24
N ALA A 372 -22.46 -1.30 -5.27
CA ALA A 372 -22.82 -1.49 -3.87
C ALA A 372 -22.27 -0.35 -3.01
N ASN A 373 -23.03 0.05 -2.00
CA ASN A 373 -22.62 1.12 -1.09
C ASN A 373 -21.28 0.84 -0.42
N GLY A 374 -20.46 1.88 -0.30
CA GLY A 374 -19.41 1.97 0.72
C GLY A 374 -19.96 2.52 2.03
N TYR A 375 -19.21 2.33 3.11
CA TYR A 375 -19.60 2.74 4.46
C TYR A 375 -18.56 3.69 5.04
N ILE A 376 -19.00 4.87 5.47
CA ILE A 376 -18.19 5.78 6.26
C ILE A 376 -18.22 5.26 7.69
N VAL A 377 -17.05 5.01 8.25
CA VAL A 377 -16.89 4.33 9.52
C VAL A 377 -15.99 5.09 10.48
N GLU A 378 -16.19 4.83 11.76
CA GLU A 378 -15.32 5.23 12.86
C GLU A 378 -14.87 3.99 13.63
N GLY A 379 -13.57 3.86 13.87
CA GLY A 379 -12.99 2.75 14.60
C GLY A 379 -13.39 2.73 16.08
N LEU A 380 -13.59 1.52 16.61
CA LEU A 380 -13.93 1.28 18.01
C LEU A 380 -12.71 0.89 18.88
N GLY A 381 -11.51 0.79 18.30
CA GLY A 381 -10.29 0.48 19.06
C GLY A 381 -10.23 -0.95 19.59
N ASN A 382 -10.76 -1.92 18.84
CA ASN A 382 -10.78 -3.31 19.27
C ASN A 382 -9.36 -3.92 19.26
N GLU A 383 -8.81 -4.22 20.44
CA GLU A 383 -7.46 -4.77 20.57
C GLU A 383 -7.30 -6.17 19.98
N SER A 384 -8.38 -6.96 19.91
CA SER A 384 -8.36 -8.30 19.31
C SER A 384 -8.18 -8.25 17.79
N SER A 385 -8.61 -7.16 17.14
CA SER A 385 -8.31 -6.90 15.74
C SER A 385 -7.00 -6.13 15.52
N ILE A 386 -6.25 -5.83 16.60
CA ILE A 386 -5.09 -4.94 16.56
C ILE A 386 -5.51 -3.59 15.97
N ASN A 387 -6.62 -3.04 16.49
CA ASN A 387 -7.19 -1.76 16.06
C ASN A 387 -7.37 -1.70 14.53
N SER A 388 -7.96 -2.73 13.94
CA SER A 388 -8.13 -2.86 12.49
C SER A 388 -9.54 -3.27 12.09
N ALA A 389 -9.91 -2.96 10.84
CA ALA A 389 -11.17 -3.33 10.22
C ALA A 389 -10.97 -3.74 8.76
N SER A 390 -12.04 -4.22 8.11
CA SER A 390 -12.03 -4.53 6.67
C SER A 390 -11.68 -3.31 5.83
N HIS A 391 -11.09 -3.55 4.64
CA HIS A 391 -10.80 -2.50 3.68
C HIS A 391 -11.84 -2.38 2.57
N GLY A 392 -12.73 -3.36 2.42
CA GLY A 392 -13.79 -3.35 1.41
C GLY A 392 -14.64 -4.62 1.48
N ALA A 393 -15.30 -4.97 0.38
CA ALA A 393 -16.10 -6.21 0.32
C ALA A 393 -15.27 -7.50 0.24
N GLY A 394 -14.02 -7.42 -0.25
CA GLY A 394 -13.20 -8.60 -0.53
C GLY A 394 -13.67 -9.39 -1.75
N ARG A 395 -12.75 -10.10 -2.41
CA ARG A 395 -13.09 -10.84 -3.64
C ARG A 395 -13.70 -12.20 -3.29
N LYS A 396 -14.79 -12.53 -3.97
CA LYS A 396 -15.39 -13.87 -4.02
C LYS A 396 -14.86 -14.69 -5.21
N MET A 397 -14.44 -14.03 -6.28
CA MET A 397 -13.95 -14.68 -7.50
C MET A 397 -12.58 -14.16 -7.92
N SER A 398 -11.71 -15.05 -8.37
CA SER A 398 -10.43 -14.66 -8.97
C SER A 398 -10.66 -13.89 -10.27
N ARG A 399 -9.73 -12.98 -10.62
CA ARG A 399 -9.82 -12.20 -11.86
C ARG A 399 -9.94 -13.10 -13.10
N ALA A 400 -9.20 -14.21 -13.13
CA ALA A 400 -9.26 -15.19 -14.20
C ALA A 400 -10.64 -15.86 -14.29
N LYS A 401 -11.26 -16.20 -13.14
CA LYS A 401 -12.61 -16.77 -13.10
C LYS A 401 -13.66 -15.76 -13.56
N CYS A 402 -13.55 -14.50 -13.17
CA CYS A 402 -14.45 -13.45 -13.66
C CYS A 402 -14.36 -13.32 -15.20
N LYS A 403 -13.15 -13.24 -15.76
CA LYS A 403 -12.94 -13.13 -17.22
C LYS A 403 -13.50 -14.31 -18.01
N SER A 404 -13.54 -15.51 -17.43
CA SER A 404 -14.07 -16.70 -18.10
C SER A 404 -15.56 -16.92 -17.89
N THR A 405 -16.22 -16.22 -16.98
CA THR A 405 -17.63 -16.47 -16.62
C THR A 405 -18.56 -15.26 -16.76
N ILE A 406 -18.02 -14.05 -16.73
CA ILE A 406 -18.80 -12.80 -16.77
C ILE A 406 -18.64 -12.16 -18.15
N THR A 407 -19.76 -11.94 -18.83
CA THR A 407 -19.78 -11.22 -20.09
C THR A 407 -19.93 -9.71 -19.86
N LYS A 408 -19.42 -8.90 -20.80
CA LYS A 408 -19.56 -7.44 -20.73
C LYS A 408 -21.02 -7.00 -20.83
N SER A 409 -21.85 -7.71 -21.61
CA SER A 409 -23.29 -7.41 -21.71
C SER A 409 -24.01 -7.64 -20.39
N PHE A 410 -23.70 -8.72 -19.68
CA PHE A 410 -24.25 -8.98 -18.35
C PHE A 410 -23.84 -7.89 -17.35
N MET A 411 -22.55 -7.54 -17.30
CA MET A 411 -22.06 -6.45 -16.46
C MET A 411 -22.77 -5.11 -16.76
N ASN A 412 -22.91 -4.75 -18.04
CA ASN A 412 -23.56 -3.51 -18.46
C ASN A 412 -25.06 -3.49 -18.08
N ALA A 413 -25.77 -4.61 -18.17
CA ALA A 413 -27.17 -4.70 -17.76
C ALA A 413 -27.33 -4.40 -16.26
N GLN A 414 -26.39 -4.89 -15.44
CA GLN A 414 -26.38 -4.70 -13.99
C GLN A 414 -26.02 -3.27 -13.60
N LEU A 415 -25.06 -2.66 -14.30
CA LEU A 415 -24.74 -1.24 -14.13
C LEU A 415 -25.93 -0.36 -14.48
N LYS A 416 -26.67 -0.68 -15.55
CA LYS A 416 -27.88 0.04 -15.95
C LYS A 416 -28.98 -0.06 -14.89
N ASP A 417 -29.20 -1.26 -14.35
CA ASP A 417 -30.19 -1.51 -13.28
C ASP A 417 -29.87 -0.72 -11.99
N ALA A 418 -28.57 -0.62 -11.66
CA ALA A 418 -28.09 0.17 -10.53
C ALA A 418 -27.93 1.68 -10.82
N GLU A 419 -28.27 2.13 -12.04
CA GLU A 419 -28.10 3.50 -12.51
C GLU A 419 -26.66 4.03 -12.38
N ILE A 420 -25.69 3.20 -12.75
CA ILE A 420 -24.25 3.50 -12.71
C ILE A 420 -23.71 3.72 -14.12
N GLU A 421 -23.07 4.87 -14.31
CA GLU A 421 -22.27 5.17 -15.51
C GLU A 421 -20.83 4.71 -15.31
N LEU A 422 -20.37 3.75 -16.13
CA LEU A 422 -19.00 3.23 -16.07
C LEU A 422 -18.15 3.73 -17.25
N ILE A 423 -17.02 4.36 -16.94
CA ILE A 423 -16.00 4.82 -17.90
C ILE A 423 -14.78 3.90 -17.80
N GLY A 424 -14.53 3.12 -18.85
CA GLY A 424 -13.48 2.10 -18.84
C GLY A 424 -13.97 0.83 -18.14
N GLY A 425 -13.13 0.25 -17.30
CA GLY A 425 -13.48 -0.91 -16.50
C GLY A 425 -13.47 -2.23 -17.29
N SER A 426 -13.19 -3.29 -16.55
CA SER A 426 -12.98 -4.63 -17.06
C SER A 426 -13.84 -5.62 -16.26
N VAL A 427 -14.25 -6.72 -16.89
CA VAL A 427 -15.16 -7.72 -16.26
C VAL A 427 -14.55 -8.40 -15.03
N ASP A 428 -13.24 -8.28 -14.81
CA ASP A 428 -12.59 -8.78 -13.59
C ASP A 428 -12.84 -7.92 -12.35
N GLU A 429 -13.41 -6.74 -12.50
CA GLU A 429 -13.84 -5.87 -11.41
C GLU A 429 -15.39 -5.76 -11.33
N ALA A 430 -16.12 -6.61 -12.06
CA ALA A 430 -17.58 -6.64 -12.04
C ALA A 430 -18.14 -6.82 -10.60
N PRO A 431 -19.34 -6.30 -10.29
CA PRO A 431 -19.91 -6.35 -8.92
C PRO A 431 -19.94 -7.75 -8.28
N PHE A 432 -20.22 -8.78 -9.08
CA PHE A 432 -20.30 -10.19 -8.63
C PHE A 432 -18.94 -10.81 -8.30
N ALA A 433 -17.84 -10.13 -8.63
CA ALA A 433 -16.51 -10.56 -8.25
C ALA A 433 -16.27 -10.43 -6.73
N TYR A 434 -17.11 -9.67 -6.03
CA TYR A 434 -16.94 -9.28 -4.64
C TYR A 434 -17.96 -9.98 -3.72
N LYS A 435 -17.63 -10.09 -2.42
CA LYS A 435 -18.59 -10.57 -1.42
C LYS A 435 -19.70 -9.53 -1.22
N ASN A 436 -20.75 -9.92 -0.50
CA ASN A 436 -21.79 -8.97 -0.12
C ASN A 436 -21.27 -8.06 1.00
N ILE A 437 -21.10 -6.76 0.69
CA ILE A 437 -20.59 -5.78 1.65
C ILE A 437 -21.47 -5.66 2.90
N LYS A 438 -22.78 -5.86 2.81
CA LYS A 438 -23.66 -5.82 4.00
C LYS A 438 -23.31 -6.95 4.98
N THR A 439 -23.05 -8.15 4.46
CA THR A 439 -22.60 -9.28 5.28
C THR A 439 -21.26 -8.95 5.94
N VAL A 440 -20.31 -8.42 5.19
CA VAL A 440 -18.99 -8.01 5.70
C VAL A 440 -19.11 -6.98 6.82
N MET A 441 -19.97 -5.96 6.67
CA MET A 441 -20.21 -4.94 7.70
C MET A 441 -20.89 -5.51 8.94
N ASN A 442 -21.87 -6.40 8.79
CA ASN A 442 -22.56 -7.03 9.91
C ASN A 442 -21.64 -7.93 10.76
N LEU A 443 -20.55 -8.43 10.18
CA LEU A 443 -19.56 -9.29 10.84
C LEU A 443 -18.44 -8.52 11.54
N GLN A 444 -18.50 -7.19 11.58
CA GLN A 444 -17.47 -6.34 12.21
C GLN A 444 -18.06 -5.16 12.98
N THR A 445 -19.28 -5.29 13.50
CA THR A 445 -19.94 -4.26 14.31
C THR A 445 -19.19 -3.95 15.61
N GLU A 446 -18.34 -4.87 16.07
CA GLU A 446 -17.43 -4.68 17.20
C GLU A 446 -16.10 -4.00 16.84
N LEU A 447 -15.82 -3.78 15.56
CA LEU A 447 -14.59 -3.14 15.06
C LEU A 447 -14.83 -1.67 14.70
N VAL A 448 -16.02 -1.37 14.15
CA VAL A 448 -16.36 -0.05 13.63
C VAL A 448 -17.82 0.31 13.87
N LYS A 449 -18.06 1.61 14.05
CA LYS A 449 -19.37 2.26 13.99
C LYS A 449 -19.59 2.86 12.60
N VAL A 450 -20.78 2.69 12.03
CA VAL A 450 -21.15 3.32 10.74
C VAL A 450 -21.69 4.73 11.01
N LEU A 451 -21.13 5.73 10.31
CA LEU A 451 -21.58 7.13 10.36
C LEU A 451 -22.44 7.53 9.15
N GLY A 452 -22.31 6.78 8.05
CA GLY A 452 -23.02 7.03 6.81
C GLY A 452 -22.62 6.09 5.70
N THR A 453 -23.12 6.35 4.50
CA THR A 453 -22.87 5.52 3.31
C THR A 453 -22.43 6.35 2.11
N PHE A 454 -21.63 5.77 1.24
CA PHE A 454 -21.31 6.29 -0.09
C PHE A 454 -21.96 5.41 -1.15
N THR A 455 -22.77 5.97 -2.04
CA THR A 455 -23.38 5.28 -3.17
C THR A 455 -22.73 5.76 -4.48
N PRO A 456 -22.02 4.89 -5.22
CA PRO A 456 -21.42 5.27 -6.49
C PRO A 456 -22.49 5.67 -7.51
N LYS A 457 -22.13 6.55 -8.45
CA LYS A 457 -23.02 6.96 -9.57
C LYS A 457 -22.29 7.05 -10.90
N ILE A 458 -21.06 7.56 -10.90
CA ILE A 458 -20.23 7.63 -12.11
C ILE A 458 -18.85 7.12 -11.74
N VAL A 459 -18.45 5.97 -12.29
CA VAL A 459 -17.22 5.27 -11.94
C VAL A 459 -16.25 5.34 -13.11
N ARG A 460 -15.02 5.78 -12.87
CA ARG A 460 -13.94 5.68 -13.85
C ARG A 460 -12.85 4.73 -13.38
N MET A 461 -12.47 3.82 -14.26
CA MET A 461 -11.40 2.83 -14.06
C MET A 461 -10.48 2.77 -15.28
N ASP A 462 -9.37 2.03 -15.15
CA ASP A 462 -8.54 1.64 -16.29
C ASP A 462 -9.31 0.67 -17.22
N LYS A 463 -8.90 0.61 -18.48
CA LYS A 463 -9.60 -0.16 -19.52
C LYS A 463 -9.23 -1.65 -19.55
#